data_AF-A0A8T3QJN0-F1
#
_entry.id   AF-A0A8T3QJN0-F1
#
_cell.length_a   1.000
_cell.length_b   1.000
_cell.length_c   1.000
_cell.angle_alpha   90.00
_cell.angle_beta   90.00
_cell.angle_gamma   90.00
#
_symmetry.space_group_name_H-M   'P 1'
#
loop_
_entity.id
_entity.type
_entity.pdbx_description
1 polymer ?
#
loop_
_entity_poly.entity_id
_entity_poly.type
_entity_poly.pdbx_seq_one_letter_code
_entity_poly.pdbx_strand_id
1 'polypeptide(L)'
;PPPAVGPAPGGAPKPAIDPPPAVGPAAAFERRPWLERIGLAAIALVMGAMFGLVAFAAGAGGEWILAAMSAVGAFMTLAVGLSTLVRG
;
A
#
# COMPACT_ATOMS: atom_id res chain seq x y z
N PRO A 1 -35.86 -64.94 -13.01
CA PRO A 1 -35.60 -64.06 -11.84
C PRO A 1 -34.13 -63.58 -11.90
N PRO A 2 -33.83 -62.28 -11.77
CA PRO A 2 -32.45 -61.80 -11.72
C PRO A 2 -31.87 -62.02 -10.32
N PRO A 3 -30.56 -62.25 -10.21
CA PRO A 3 -29.74 -61.46 -9.27
C PRO A 3 -28.30 -61.28 -9.79
N ALA A 4 -27.49 -60.30 -9.42
CA ALA A 4 -27.63 -59.09 -8.65
C ALA A 4 -26.53 -58.15 -9.19
N VAL A 5 -26.82 -56.86 -9.29
CA VAL A 5 -25.79 -55.84 -9.52
C VAL A 5 -24.81 -55.93 -8.35
N GLY A 6 -23.62 -56.47 -8.62
CA GLY A 6 -22.51 -56.46 -7.67
C GLY A 6 -22.05 -55.02 -7.41
N PRO A 7 -21.72 -54.66 -6.17
CA PRO A 7 -21.54 -53.28 -5.74
C PRO A 7 -20.36 -52.60 -6.44
N ALA A 8 -20.52 -51.31 -6.73
CA ALA A 8 -19.47 -50.43 -7.23
C ALA A 8 -18.18 -50.61 -6.40
N PRO A 9 -16.99 -50.76 -7.03
CA PRO A 9 -15.74 -50.78 -6.30
C PRO A 9 -15.65 -49.51 -5.46
N GLY A 10 -15.35 -49.73 -4.19
CA GLY A 10 -15.48 -48.79 -3.10
C GLY A 10 -14.97 -47.40 -3.43
N GLY A 11 -15.69 -46.43 -2.86
CA GLY A 11 -15.21 -45.07 -2.71
C GLY A 11 -13.82 -45.10 -2.08
N ALA A 12 -12.80 -44.94 -2.93
CA ALA A 12 -11.52 -44.45 -2.46
C ALA A 12 -11.81 -43.05 -1.89
N PRO A 13 -11.47 -42.78 -0.62
CA PRO A 13 -11.46 -41.40 -0.16
C PRO A 13 -10.44 -40.70 -1.05
N LYS A 14 -10.90 -39.78 -1.91
CA LYS A 14 -10.00 -38.81 -2.52
C LYS A 14 -9.25 -38.18 -1.33
N PRO A 15 -7.91 -38.20 -1.29
CA PRO A 15 -7.19 -37.47 -0.27
C PRO A 15 -7.73 -36.04 -0.34
N ALA A 16 -8.46 -35.64 0.70
CA ALA A 16 -8.70 -34.24 0.96
C ALA A 16 -7.31 -33.70 1.28
N ILE A 17 -6.61 -33.29 0.24
CA ILE A 17 -5.52 -32.34 0.40
C ILE A 17 -6.25 -31.12 0.93
N ASP A 18 -6.32 -31.01 2.26
CA ASP A 18 -6.61 -29.74 2.88
C ASP A 18 -5.69 -28.74 2.17
N PRO A 19 -6.23 -27.67 1.55
CA PRO A 19 -5.36 -26.66 0.98
C PRO A 19 -4.40 -26.26 2.10
N PRO A 20 -3.08 -26.20 1.84
CA PRO A 20 -2.13 -25.81 2.86
C PRO A 20 -2.67 -24.54 3.52
N PRO A 21 -2.60 -24.39 4.86
CA PRO A 21 -3.02 -23.16 5.50
C PRO A 21 -2.34 -22.06 4.73
N ALA A 22 -3.13 -21.16 4.14
CA ALA A 22 -2.58 -20.10 3.34
C ALA A 22 -1.69 -19.29 4.27
N VAL A 23 -0.38 -19.57 4.28
CA VAL A 23 0.66 -18.71 4.84
C VAL A 23 0.84 -17.57 3.84
N GLY A 24 -0.27 -16.90 3.55
CA GLY A 24 -0.33 -15.66 2.83
C GLY A 24 -0.46 -14.56 3.87
N PRO A 25 0.12 -13.37 3.63
CA PRO A 25 -0.09 -12.18 4.47
C PRO A 25 -1.56 -11.82 4.74
N ALA A 26 -2.51 -12.49 4.10
CA ALA A 26 -3.95 -12.26 4.17
C ALA A 26 -4.58 -12.41 5.57
N ALA A 27 -3.91 -13.04 6.54
CA ALA A 27 -4.47 -13.25 7.89
C ALA A 27 -4.23 -12.09 8.88
N ALA A 28 -3.59 -10.97 8.47
CA ALA A 28 -3.24 -9.86 9.36
C ALA A 28 -3.77 -8.47 8.93
N PHE A 29 -4.78 -8.39 8.05
CA PHE A 29 -5.25 -7.11 7.48
C PHE A 29 -6.65 -6.66 7.94
N GLU A 30 -7.01 -6.86 9.20
CA GLU A 30 -8.22 -6.24 9.78
C GLU A 30 -7.86 -5.20 10.84
N ARG A 31 -8.01 -3.91 10.45
CA ARG A 31 -7.70 -2.64 11.17
C ARG A 31 -6.19 -2.33 11.25
N ARG A 32 -5.64 -1.27 10.63
CA ARG A 32 -6.10 0.13 10.66
C ARG A 32 -5.54 0.95 9.47
N PRO A 33 -6.37 1.36 8.50
CA PRO A 33 -5.89 2.17 7.37
C PRO A 33 -5.48 3.60 7.77
N TRP A 34 -5.93 4.10 8.94
CA TRP A 34 -5.64 5.48 9.37
C TRP A 34 -4.19 5.72 9.79
N LEU A 35 -3.52 4.74 10.41
CA LEU A 35 -2.15 4.94 10.88
C LEU A 35 -1.16 4.95 9.71
N GLU A 36 -1.34 4.05 8.73
CA GLU A 36 -0.56 4.05 7.48
C GLU A 36 -0.73 5.35 6.70
N ARG A 37 -1.95 5.90 6.63
CA ARG A 37 -2.22 7.18 5.96
C ARG A 37 -1.53 8.34 6.65
N ILE A 38 -1.62 8.42 7.98
CA ILE A 38 -0.92 9.45 8.76
C ILE A 38 0.60 9.29 8.60
N GLY A 39 1.11 8.06 8.57
CA GLY A 39 2.52 7.77 8.31
C GLY A 39 2.98 8.28 6.95
N LEU A 40 2.24 7.97 5.87
CA LEU A 40 2.54 8.45 4.52
C LEU A 40 2.42 9.98 4.40
N ALA A 41 1.39 10.58 5.01
CA ALA A 41 1.21 12.02 5.04
C ALA A 41 2.33 12.72 5.82
N ALA A 42 2.79 12.14 6.93
CA ALA A 42 3.90 12.67 7.72
C ALA A 42 5.22 12.63 6.93
N ILE A 43 5.51 11.52 6.24
CA ILE A 43 6.70 11.42 5.37
C ILE A 43 6.64 12.47 4.26
N ALA A 44 5.48 12.60 3.61
CA ALA A 44 5.28 13.63 2.57
C ALA A 44 5.46 15.05 3.14
N LEU A 45 5.02 15.31 4.36
CA LEU A 45 5.22 16.60 5.03
C LEU A 45 6.71 16.87 5.31
N VAL A 46 7.46 15.88 5.81
CA VAL A 46 8.91 16.02 6.05
C VAL A 46 9.66 16.27 4.75
N MET A 47 9.37 15.48 3.71
CA MET A 47 9.99 15.66 2.39
C MET A 47 9.62 17.03 1.78
N GLY A 48 8.34 17.40 1.82
CA GLY A 48 7.87 18.69 1.35
C GLY A 48 8.51 19.87 2.07
N ALA A 49 8.70 19.76 3.39
CA ALA A 49 9.39 20.77 4.19
C ALA A 49 10.88 20.87 3.81
N MET A 50 11.57 19.75 3.57
CA MET A 50 12.95 19.76 3.10
C MET A 50 13.08 20.48 1.75
N PHE A 51 12.22 20.14 0.78
CA PHE A 51 12.19 20.83 -0.52
C PHE A 51 11.86 22.32 -0.38
N GLY A 52 10.93 22.67 0.49
CA GLY A 52 10.57 24.07 0.77
C GLY A 52 11.73 24.86 1.39
N LEU A 53 12.49 24.24 2.30
CA LEU A 53 13.67 24.85 2.90
C LEU A 53 14.78 25.07 1.87
N VAL A 54 15.01 24.10 0.98
CA VAL A 54 15.93 24.26 -0.16
C VAL A 54 15.47 25.38 -1.08
N ALA A 55 14.17 25.45 -1.39
CA ALA A 55 13.61 26.51 -2.22
C ALA A 55 13.83 27.90 -1.60
N PHE A 56 13.61 28.02 -0.29
CA PHE A 56 13.83 29.25 0.46
C PHE A 56 15.32 29.65 0.48
N ALA A 57 16.21 28.71 0.78
CA ALA A 57 17.66 28.95 0.80
C ALA A 57 18.19 29.37 -0.58
N ALA A 58 17.78 28.67 -1.65
CA ALA A 58 18.17 29.00 -3.03
C ALA A 58 17.62 30.37 -3.47
N GLY A 59 16.39 30.70 -3.08
CA GLY A 59 15.81 32.02 -3.34
C GLY A 59 16.57 33.15 -2.65
N ALA A 60 16.97 32.94 -1.38
CA ALA A 60 17.80 33.88 -0.64
C ALA A 60 19.22 34.01 -1.24
N GLY A 61 19.74 32.95 -1.87
CA GLY A 61 21.02 32.93 -2.58
C GLY A 61 20.99 33.55 -3.99
N GLY A 62 19.81 33.89 -4.53
CA GLY A 62 19.64 34.45 -5.87
C GLY A 62 19.51 33.41 -7.00
N GLU A 63 19.42 32.13 -6.67
CA GLU A 63 19.33 31.02 -7.63
C GLU A 63 17.86 30.69 -7.95
N TRP A 64 17.19 31.59 -8.68
CA TRP A 64 15.74 31.51 -8.92
C TRP A 64 15.27 30.24 -9.63
N ILE A 65 16.10 29.66 -10.51
CA ILE A 65 15.76 28.40 -11.21
C ILE A 65 15.70 27.23 -10.21
N LEU A 66 16.71 27.11 -9.35
CA LEU A 66 16.76 26.05 -8.34
C LEU A 66 15.66 26.23 -7.29
N ALA A 67 15.39 27.49 -6.92
CA ALA A 67 14.29 27.84 -6.03
C ALA A 67 12.94 27.41 -6.61
N ALA A 68 12.66 27.72 -7.87
CA ALA A 68 11.42 27.35 -8.55
C ALA A 68 11.27 25.83 -8.68
N MET A 69 12.32 25.12 -9.13
CA MET A 69 12.30 23.66 -9.24
C MET A 69 12.01 23.00 -7.88
N SER A 70 12.68 23.45 -6.82
CA SER A 70 12.49 22.94 -5.47
C SER A 70 11.10 23.26 -4.92
N ALA A 71 10.57 24.46 -5.19
CA ALA A 71 9.22 24.85 -4.80
C ALA A 71 8.14 23.99 -5.48
N VAL A 72 8.31 23.68 -6.78
CA VAL A 72 7.40 22.79 -7.50
C VAL A 72 7.46 21.37 -6.92
N GLY A 73 8.66 20.87 -6.63
CA GLY A 73 8.85 19.57 -5.95
C GLY A 73 8.16 19.53 -4.58
N ALA A 74 8.32 20.59 -3.77
CA ALA A 74 7.64 20.73 -2.48
C ALA A 74 6.12 20.70 -2.63
N PHE A 75 5.59 21.49 -3.57
CA PHE A 75 4.16 21.57 -3.84
C PHE A 75 3.58 20.21 -4.26
N MET A 76 4.22 19.51 -5.20
CA MET A 76 3.76 18.19 -5.66
C MET A 76 3.77 17.16 -4.54
N THR A 77 4.83 17.14 -3.72
CA THR A 77 4.95 16.23 -2.58
C THR A 77 3.83 16.48 -1.55
N LEU A 78 3.59 17.75 -1.22
CA LEU A 78 2.52 18.13 -0.30
C LEU A 78 1.13 17.83 -0.87
N ALA A 79 0.88 18.14 -2.15
CA ALA A 79 -0.40 17.87 -2.80
C ALA A 79 -0.73 16.37 -2.79
N VAL A 80 0.24 15.51 -3.06
CA VAL A 80 0.07 14.06 -2.98
C VAL A 80 -0.20 13.61 -1.55
N GLY A 81 0.64 14.03 -0.59
CA GLY A 81 0.47 13.66 0.83
C GLY A 81 -0.88 14.12 1.40
N LEU A 82 -1.32 15.33 1.03
CA LEU A 82 -2.63 15.85 1.42
C LEU A 82 -3.77 15.06 0.77
N SER A 83 -3.62 14.67 -0.51
CA SER A 83 -4.61 13.81 -1.20
C SER A 83 -4.73 12.44 -0.52
N THR A 84 -3.62 11.86 -0.06
CA THR A 84 -3.61 10.61 0.72
C THR A 84 -4.34 10.76 2.05
N LEU A 85 -4.24 11.94 2.68
CA LEU A 85 -4.92 12.23 3.94
C LEU A 85 -6.42 12.50 3.76
N VAL A 86 -6.83 13.20 2.69
CA VAL A 86 -8.24 13.58 2.43
C VAL A 86 -9.07 12.46 1.81
N ARG A 87 -8.49 11.62 0.93
CA ARG A 87 -9.19 10.48 0.31
C ARG A 87 -9.23 9.23 1.20
N GLY A 88 -8.68 9.34 2.41
CA GLY A 88 -8.61 8.28 3.39
C GLY A 88 -9.88 8.14 4.22
#